data_AF-A0A959MHT9-F1
#
_entry.id   AF-A0A959MHT9-F1
#
_cell.length_a   1.000
_cell.length_b   1.000
_cell.length_c   1.000
_cell.angle_alpha   90.00
_cell.angle_beta   90.00
_cell.angle_gamma   90.00
#
_symmetry.space_group_name_H-M   'P 1'
#
loop_
_entity.id
_entity.type
_entity.pdbx_description
1 polymer ?
#
loop_
_entity_poly.entity_id
_entity_poly.type
_entity_poly.pdbx_seq_one_letter_code
_entity_poly.pdbx_strand_id
1 'polypeptide(L)'
;MKQRTRTFTALAVLFTLFIGIATVEGYGQRRPVTTHPGGEKDCKDKIESNVDVTPWKLSGLGFITQQTTPIDTTKVVSAAKQLSSAVNGNLENYTAIVDTLKGWMANTTYIGFFQWTRTVTITLKEWKCRDGVLVLVRDIDKTFDEKTPWIQVGPFSGSDMSVKRLRSEITTAAATLPAEYEGPIE
;
A
#
# COMPACT_ATOMS: atom_id res chain seq x y z
N MET A 1 -18.89 -9.87 -33.35
CA MET A 1 -19.42 -8.64 -32.71
C MET A 1 -18.25 -7.89 -32.08
N LYS A 2 -18.01 -6.68 -32.61
CA LYS A 2 -17.20 -5.53 -32.14
C LYS A 2 -16.16 -5.68 -31.01
N GLN A 3 -14.90 -5.41 -31.39
CA GLN A 3 -13.87 -4.74 -30.57
C GLN A 3 -14.45 -3.53 -29.82
N ARG A 4 -14.04 -3.36 -28.56
CA ARG A 4 -14.13 -2.08 -27.84
C ARG A 4 -12.81 -1.79 -27.13
N THR A 5 -11.90 -1.19 -27.88
CA THR A 5 -10.88 -0.26 -27.39
C THR A 5 -11.57 0.81 -26.55
N ARG A 6 -11.14 1.00 -25.31
CA ARG A 6 -11.52 2.15 -24.49
C ARG A 6 -10.35 3.13 -24.44
N THR A 7 -10.44 4.09 -25.33
CA THR A 7 -9.78 5.39 -25.29
C THR A 7 -10.17 6.12 -24.01
N PHE A 8 -9.20 6.47 -23.16
CA PHE A 8 -9.41 7.43 -22.08
C PHE A 8 -9.23 8.83 -22.67
N THR A 9 -10.33 9.57 -22.70
CA THR A 9 -10.43 10.96 -23.10
C THR A 9 -9.93 11.83 -21.95
N ALA A 10 -8.89 12.62 -22.22
CA ALA A 10 -8.42 13.66 -21.31
C ALA A 10 -9.46 14.77 -21.21
N LEU A 11 -9.99 15.00 -20.00
CA LEU A 11 -10.82 16.15 -19.69
C LEU A 11 -9.90 17.28 -19.23
N ALA A 12 -9.66 18.24 -20.11
CA ALA A 12 -8.96 19.49 -19.78
C ALA A 12 -9.89 20.39 -18.96
N VAL A 13 -9.57 20.63 -17.70
CA VAL A 13 -10.22 21.67 -16.89
C VAL A 13 -9.48 22.99 -17.13
N LEU A 14 -10.17 23.90 -17.79
CA LEU A 14 -9.84 25.32 -17.91
C LEU A 14 -9.69 25.93 -16.50
N PHE A 15 -8.58 26.62 -16.24
CA PHE A 15 -8.55 27.69 -15.24
C PHE A 15 -8.01 28.97 -15.88
N THR A 16 -8.93 29.92 -16.00
CA THR A 16 -8.77 31.29 -16.49
C THR A 16 -8.47 32.25 -15.34
N LEU A 17 -7.64 33.25 -15.63
CA LEU A 17 -7.41 34.54 -14.96
C LEU A 17 -6.73 34.57 -13.57
N PHE A 18 -5.57 35.22 -13.51
CA PHE A 18 -5.47 36.59 -12.98
C PHE A 18 -4.40 37.38 -13.74
N ILE A 19 -4.83 38.50 -14.33
CA ILE A 19 -4.01 39.51 -14.99
C ILE A 19 -3.49 40.45 -13.90
N GLY A 20 -2.16 40.55 -13.77
CA GLY A 20 -1.48 41.59 -12.99
C GLY A 20 -0.58 42.39 -13.92
N ILE A 21 -1.07 43.55 -14.36
CA ILE A 21 -0.31 44.52 -15.15
C ILE A 21 0.60 45.28 -14.19
N ALA A 22 1.91 45.16 -14.36
CA ALA A 22 2.87 46.11 -13.81
C ALA A 22 3.68 46.69 -14.97
N THR A 23 3.27 47.88 -15.40
CA THR A 23 4.00 48.77 -16.29
C THR A 23 5.31 49.20 -15.62
N VAL A 24 6.44 48.96 -16.28
CA VAL A 24 7.67 49.70 -16.01
C VAL A 24 8.22 50.16 -17.35
N GLU A 25 7.96 51.44 -17.66
CA GLU A 25 8.70 52.17 -18.68
C GLU A 25 10.13 52.39 -18.18
N GLY A 26 11.08 51.85 -18.92
CA GLY A 26 12.51 52.02 -18.69
C GLY A 26 13.24 51.94 -20.02
N TYR A 27 13.23 53.06 -20.75
CA TYR A 27 14.12 53.27 -21.91
C TYR A 27 15.58 53.14 -21.45
N GLY A 28 16.30 52.16 -21.98
CA GLY A 28 17.71 51.96 -21.67
C GLY A 28 18.38 50.89 -22.50
N GLN A 29 18.90 51.29 -23.66
CA GLN A 29 19.93 50.62 -24.47
C GLN A 29 19.82 49.10 -24.71
N ARG A 30 19.34 48.76 -25.93
CA ARG A 30 19.63 47.47 -26.59
C ARG A 30 21.15 47.30 -26.72
N ARG A 31 21.76 46.55 -25.80
CA ARG A 31 22.99 45.82 -26.10
C ARG A 31 22.58 44.55 -26.85
N PRO A 32 23.19 44.22 -28.00
CA PRO A 32 22.95 42.93 -28.63
C PRO A 32 23.46 41.87 -27.65
N VAL A 33 22.54 41.13 -27.01
CA VAL A 33 22.91 39.88 -26.37
C VAL A 33 23.38 38.99 -27.51
N THR A 34 24.67 38.67 -27.48
CA THR A 34 25.25 37.61 -28.29
C THR A 34 24.45 36.34 -28.04
N THR A 35 23.52 36.04 -28.93
CA THR A 35 22.92 34.72 -29.03
C THR A 35 24.04 33.79 -29.46
N HIS A 36 24.75 33.19 -28.50
CA HIS A 36 25.46 31.96 -28.80
C HIS A 36 24.44 31.01 -29.41
N PRO A 37 24.74 30.34 -30.54
CA PRO A 37 23.93 29.25 -31.04
C PRO A 37 24.16 28.04 -30.12
N GLY A 38 23.72 28.18 -28.87
CA GLY A 38 23.45 27.03 -28.02
C GLY A 38 22.22 26.41 -28.64
N GLY A 39 22.43 25.38 -29.46
CA GLY A 39 21.36 24.60 -30.07
C GLY A 39 20.26 24.38 -29.04
N GLU A 40 19.04 24.65 -29.46
CA GLU A 40 17.81 24.37 -28.73
C GLU A 40 17.98 23.02 -28.04
N LYS A 41 18.28 23.05 -26.73
CA LYS A 41 18.45 21.81 -26.00
C LYS A 41 17.06 21.22 -25.92
N ASP A 42 16.85 20.13 -26.64
CA ASP A 42 15.67 19.28 -26.52
C ASP A 42 15.48 18.94 -25.04
N CYS A 43 14.65 19.73 -24.36
CA CYS A 43 14.21 19.48 -23.02
C CYS A 43 12.83 18.83 -23.14
N LYS A 44 12.67 17.65 -22.53
CA LYS A 44 11.40 16.93 -22.54
C LYS A 44 11.01 16.66 -21.10
N ASP A 45 9.73 16.87 -20.81
CA ASP A 45 9.15 16.49 -19.53
C ASP A 45 9.59 15.08 -19.16
N LYS A 46 9.93 14.90 -17.89
CA LYS A 46 10.46 13.65 -17.36
C LYS A 46 9.67 13.30 -16.12
N ILE A 47 9.26 12.04 -16.03
CA ILE A 47 8.64 11.48 -14.84
C ILE A 47 9.42 10.24 -14.47
N GLU A 48 9.86 10.16 -13.22
CA GLU A 48 10.41 8.96 -12.61
C GLU A 48 9.47 8.56 -11.48
N SER A 49 8.99 7.32 -11.53
CA SER A 49 8.18 6.73 -10.46
C SER A 49 8.75 5.38 -10.10
N ASN A 50 8.91 5.11 -8.81
CA ASN A 50 9.25 3.80 -8.31
C ASN A 50 8.38 3.47 -7.10
N VAL A 51 7.88 2.24 -7.07
CA VAL A 51 7.12 1.68 -5.95
C VAL A 51 7.88 0.47 -5.46
N ASP A 52 8.41 0.55 -4.26
CA ASP A 52 9.07 -0.55 -3.57
C ASP A 52 8.14 -1.13 -2.51
N VAL A 53 8.03 -2.45 -2.47
CA VAL A 53 7.13 -3.17 -1.56
C VAL A 53 7.87 -4.29 -0.87
N THR A 54 7.78 -4.32 0.46
CA THR A 54 8.30 -5.43 1.25
C THR A 54 7.38 -6.67 1.15
N PRO A 55 7.90 -7.88 1.39
CA PRO A 55 7.07 -9.08 1.51
C PRO A 55 6.06 -8.97 2.67
N TRP A 56 4.90 -9.59 2.50
CA TRP A 56 3.89 -9.69 3.55
C TRP A 56 4.42 -10.42 4.80
N LYS A 57 4.18 -9.84 5.97
CA LYS A 57 4.50 -10.42 7.27
C LYS A 57 3.24 -10.59 8.09
N LEU A 58 3.10 -11.74 8.75
CA LEU A 58 1.99 -11.97 9.68
C LEU A 58 2.09 -10.96 10.82
N SER A 59 1.06 -10.15 11.02
CA SER A 59 1.03 -9.10 12.03
C SER A 59 -0.09 -9.28 13.05
N GLY A 60 -1.06 -10.15 12.78
CA GLY A 60 -2.16 -10.42 13.68
C GLY A 60 -2.73 -11.82 13.48
N LEU A 61 -3.12 -12.44 14.59
CA LEU A 61 -3.69 -13.78 14.59
C LEU A 61 -4.68 -13.89 15.75
N GLY A 62 -5.96 -14.07 15.44
CA GLY A 62 -7.06 -14.16 16.41
C GLY A 62 -7.93 -15.39 16.15
N PHE A 63 -8.40 -16.02 17.22
CA PHE A 63 -9.26 -17.20 17.16
C PHE A 63 -10.56 -16.91 17.90
N ILE A 64 -11.69 -17.08 17.21
CA ILE A 64 -13.02 -16.85 17.79
C ILE A 64 -13.83 -18.14 17.66
N THR A 65 -14.57 -18.49 18.70
CA THR A 65 -15.54 -19.59 18.64
C THR A 65 -16.51 -19.38 17.48
N GLN A 66 -16.86 -20.45 16.78
CA GLN A 66 -17.87 -20.41 15.72
C GLN A 66 -19.26 -20.10 16.31
N GLN A 67 -19.60 -18.83 16.51
CA GLN A 67 -20.93 -18.39 16.95
C GLN A 67 -21.77 -17.91 15.75
N THR A 68 -23.08 -18.12 15.84
CA THR A 68 -24.11 -17.79 14.83
C THR A 68 -24.45 -16.30 14.71
N THR A 69 -23.70 -15.42 15.38
CA THR A 69 -23.88 -13.96 15.29
C THR A 69 -22.82 -13.31 14.39
N PRO A 70 -23.11 -12.17 13.76
CA PRO A 70 -22.12 -11.44 12.97
C PRO A 70 -20.84 -11.17 13.77
N ILE A 71 -19.69 -11.54 13.20
CA ILE A 71 -18.38 -11.30 13.80
C ILE A 71 -17.94 -9.89 13.42
N ASP A 72 -17.70 -9.04 14.43
CA ASP A 72 -17.12 -7.71 14.25
C ASP A 72 -15.59 -7.78 14.35
N THR A 73 -14.92 -6.96 13.55
CA THR A 73 -13.48 -6.68 13.58
C THR A 73 -12.96 -6.37 15.00
N THR A 74 -13.75 -5.72 15.85
CA THR A 74 -13.37 -5.45 17.25
C THR A 74 -13.17 -6.73 18.06
N LYS A 75 -14.03 -7.75 17.86
CA LYS A 75 -13.89 -9.06 18.49
C LYS A 75 -12.64 -9.78 17.99
N VAL A 76 -12.35 -9.67 16.69
CA VAL A 76 -11.14 -10.24 16.08
C VAL A 76 -9.88 -9.63 16.67
N VAL A 77 -9.81 -8.30 16.75
CA VAL A 77 -8.68 -7.59 17.33
C VAL A 77 -8.51 -7.93 18.82
N SER A 78 -9.61 -8.05 19.57
CA SER A 78 -9.56 -8.45 20.97
C SER A 78 -9.02 -9.88 21.14
N ALA A 79 -9.53 -10.83 20.35
CA ALA A 79 -9.04 -12.21 20.38
C ALA A 79 -7.56 -12.29 19.99
N ALA A 80 -7.13 -11.50 19.01
CA ALA A 80 -5.73 -11.41 18.60
C ALA A 80 -4.83 -10.86 19.73
N LYS A 81 -5.29 -9.83 20.44
CA LYS A 81 -4.56 -9.28 21.60
C LYS A 81 -4.44 -10.29 22.74
N GLN A 82 -5.52 -11.02 23.04
CA GLN A 82 -5.50 -12.05 24.08
C GLN A 82 -4.50 -13.16 23.75
N LEU A 83 -4.52 -13.65 22.50
CA LEU A 83 -3.60 -14.69 22.08
C LEU A 83 -2.15 -14.19 22.01
N SER A 84 -1.92 -13.00 21.44
CA SER A 84 -0.61 -12.35 21.43
C SER A 84 -0.06 -12.24 22.85
N SER A 85 -0.88 -11.82 23.82
CA SER A 85 -0.46 -11.76 25.23
C SER A 85 -0.11 -13.14 25.80
N ALA A 86 -0.89 -14.18 25.48
CA ALA A 86 -0.62 -15.55 25.94
C ALA A 86 0.69 -16.14 25.38
N VAL A 87 1.10 -15.72 24.18
CA VAL A 87 2.36 -16.16 23.54
C VAL A 87 3.49 -15.13 23.65
N ASN A 88 3.39 -14.21 24.61
CA ASN A 88 4.39 -13.16 24.88
C ASN A 88 4.74 -12.30 23.65
N GLY A 89 3.74 -11.99 22.83
CA GLY A 89 3.88 -11.19 21.61
C GLY A 89 4.51 -11.93 20.43
N ASN A 90 5.00 -13.16 20.62
CA ASN A 90 5.69 -13.90 19.57
C ASN A 90 4.71 -14.74 18.74
N LEU A 91 4.20 -14.13 17.67
CA LEU A 91 3.29 -14.79 16.72
C LEU A 91 3.97 -15.84 15.83
N GLU A 92 5.30 -15.94 15.85
CA GLU A 92 6.05 -16.99 15.17
C GLU A 92 6.30 -18.23 16.05
N ASN A 93 5.98 -18.14 17.35
CA ASN A 93 6.03 -19.28 18.24
C ASN A 93 4.77 -20.17 18.09
N TYR A 94 4.69 -20.84 16.94
CA TYR A 94 3.56 -21.70 16.59
C TYR A 94 3.28 -22.80 17.62
N THR A 95 4.31 -23.29 18.32
CA THR A 95 4.13 -24.28 19.39
C THR A 95 3.32 -23.69 20.54
N ALA A 96 3.73 -22.52 21.06
CA ALA A 96 2.99 -21.85 22.13
C ALA A 96 1.58 -21.45 21.70
N ILE A 97 1.40 -21.02 20.45
CA ILE A 97 0.07 -20.71 19.90
C ILE A 97 -0.80 -21.97 19.93
N VAL A 98 -0.31 -23.09 19.39
CA VAL A 98 -1.06 -24.35 19.34
C VAL A 98 -1.39 -24.88 20.73
N ASP A 99 -0.46 -24.82 21.67
CA ASP A 99 -0.69 -25.27 23.05
C ASP A 99 -1.77 -24.41 23.74
N THR A 100 -1.69 -23.08 23.57
CA THR A 100 -2.71 -22.14 24.06
C THR A 100 -4.09 -22.46 23.47
N LEU A 101 -4.15 -22.63 22.15
CA LEU A 101 -5.40 -22.90 21.44
C LEU A 101 -5.97 -24.26 21.83
N LYS A 102 -5.15 -25.31 21.96
CA LYS A 102 -5.62 -26.63 22.40
C LYS A 102 -6.26 -26.58 23.78
N GLY A 103 -5.73 -25.75 24.69
CA GLY A 103 -6.37 -25.47 25.97
C GLY A 103 -7.77 -24.86 25.82
N TRP A 104 -7.97 -23.96 24.84
CA TRP A 104 -9.26 -23.33 24.57
C TRP A 104 -10.25 -24.21 23.79
N MET A 105 -9.74 -25.08 22.92
CA MET A 105 -10.53 -25.87 21.97
C MET A 105 -11.05 -27.21 22.51
N ALA A 106 -10.95 -27.46 23.82
CA ALA A 106 -11.23 -28.78 24.41
C ALA A 106 -12.57 -29.39 23.98
N ASN A 107 -13.61 -28.60 23.69
CA ASN A 107 -14.90 -29.06 23.14
C ASN A 107 -15.52 -28.11 22.08
N THR A 108 -14.73 -27.18 21.53
CA THR A 108 -15.28 -26.09 20.71
C THR A 108 -14.45 -25.85 19.46
N THR A 109 -15.14 -25.63 18.35
CA THR A 109 -14.53 -25.24 17.07
C THR A 109 -14.31 -23.73 17.01
N TYR A 110 -13.13 -23.32 16.54
CA TYR A 110 -12.75 -21.94 16.36
C TYR A 110 -12.53 -21.61 14.89
N ILE A 111 -12.80 -20.36 14.55
CA ILE A 111 -12.45 -19.75 13.28
C ILE A 111 -11.21 -18.89 13.50
N GLY A 112 -10.19 -19.10 12.68
CA GLY A 112 -8.99 -18.28 12.67
C GLY A 112 -9.21 -17.02 11.83
N PHE A 113 -8.65 -15.92 12.29
CA PHE A 113 -8.60 -14.67 11.57
C PHE A 113 -7.16 -14.20 11.57
N PHE A 114 -6.60 -13.98 10.38
CA PHE A 114 -5.21 -13.61 10.21
C PHE A 114 -5.10 -12.25 9.51
N GLN A 115 -4.10 -11.47 9.90
CA GLN A 115 -3.79 -10.18 9.30
C GLN A 115 -2.32 -10.13 8.95
N TRP A 116 -2.02 -9.53 7.80
CA TRP A 116 -0.66 -9.28 7.35
C TRP A 116 -0.42 -7.79 7.20
N THR A 117 0.85 -7.43 7.29
CA THR A 117 1.32 -6.08 7.07
C THR A 117 2.54 -6.12 6.16
N ARG A 118 2.65 -5.12 5.29
CA ARG A 118 3.85 -4.83 4.51
C ARG A 118 4.10 -3.33 4.52
N THR A 119 5.35 -2.94 4.36
CA THR A 119 5.74 -1.55 4.11
C THR A 119 5.78 -1.30 2.61
N VAL A 120 5.22 -0.17 2.19
CA VAL A 120 5.18 0.34 0.82
C VAL A 120 5.92 1.68 0.79
N THR A 121 6.84 1.84 -0.15
CA THR A 121 7.57 3.08 -0.39
C THR A 121 7.31 3.55 -1.82
N ILE A 122 6.76 4.75 -1.95
CA ILE A 122 6.43 5.37 -3.22
C ILE A 122 7.34 6.58 -3.40
N THR A 123 8.07 6.59 -4.51
CA THR A 123 8.87 7.72 -4.96
C THR A 123 8.36 8.20 -6.31
N LEU A 124 8.08 9.49 -6.43
CA LEU A 124 7.65 10.13 -7.68
C LEU A 124 8.37 11.47 -7.83
N LYS A 125 9.12 11.59 -8.92
CA LYS A 125 9.76 12.84 -9.32
C LYS A 125 9.27 13.23 -10.70
N GLU A 126 8.71 14.43 -10.81
CA GLU A 126 8.28 15.00 -12.08
C GLU A 126 9.08 16.26 -12.35
N TRP A 127 9.70 16.30 -13.52
CA TRP A 127 10.35 17.47 -14.07
C TRP A 127 9.58 17.94 -15.29
N LYS A 128 9.30 19.24 -15.36
CA LYS A 128 8.76 19.87 -16.55
C LYS A 128 9.81 20.72 -17.22
N CYS A 129 9.85 20.70 -18.55
CA CYS A 129 10.63 21.70 -19.26
C CYS A 129 9.94 23.06 -19.20
N ARG A 130 10.66 24.06 -18.70
CA ARG A 130 10.32 25.48 -18.82
C ARG A 130 11.53 26.20 -19.40
N ASP A 131 11.32 26.92 -20.50
CA ASP A 131 12.34 27.76 -21.13
C ASP A 131 13.66 27.04 -21.44
N GLY A 132 13.60 25.78 -21.89
CA GLY A 132 14.80 24.97 -22.21
C GLY A 132 15.45 24.30 -21.00
N VAL A 133 14.89 24.44 -19.79
CA VAL A 133 15.44 23.91 -18.54
C VAL A 133 14.45 22.96 -17.86
N LEU A 134 14.94 21.82 -17.37
CA LEU A 134 14.13 20.92 -16.54
C LEU A 134 13.99 21.47 -15.12
N VAL A 135 12.76 21.72 -14.71
CA VAL A 135 12.41 22.16 -13.36
C VAL A 135 11.66 21.04 -12.66
N LEU A 136 12.14 20.60 -11.49
CA LEU A 136 11.43 19.66 -10.64
C LEU A 136 10.15 20.34 -10.12
N VAL A 137 8.98 19.81 -10.50
CA VAL A 137 7.67 20.35 -10.13
C VAL A 137 6.96 19.52 -9.08
N ARG A 138 7.39 18.27 -8.89
CA ARG A 138 6.83 17.36 -7.89
C ARG A 138 7.91 16.39 -7.43
N ASP A 139 8.05 16.28 -6.12
CA ASP A 139 8.94 15.33 -5.44
C ASP A 139 8.15 14.71 -4.30
N ILE A 140 7.74 13.46 -4.48
CA ILE A 140 7.00 12.69 -3.49
C ILE A 140 7.90 11.56 -3.06
N ASP A 141 8.10 11.45 -1.75
CA ASP A 141 8.67 10.30 -1.08
C ASP A 141 7.75 9.96 0.09
N LYS A 142 7.06 8.83 -0.01
CA LYS A 142 6.06 8.38 0.97
C LYS A 142 6.31 6.94 1.31
N THR A 143 6.49 6.67 2.61
CA THR A 143 6.53 5.32 3.16
C THR A 143 5.38 5.12 4.13
N PHE A 144 4.64 4.03 3.98
CA PHE A 144 3.56 3.67 4.90
C PHE A 144 3.41 2.16 5.04
N ASP A 145 2.78 1.74 6.13
CA ASP A 145 2.43 0.35 6.37
C ASP A 145 1.03 0.06 5.84
N GLU A 146 0.95 -0.86 4.89
CA GLU A 146 -0.29 -1.42 4.39
C GLU A 146 -0.68 -2.64 5.22
N LYS A 147 -1.95 -2.72 5.61
CA LYS A 147 -2.51 -3.86 6.35
C LYS A 147 -3.62 -4.49 5.55
N THR A 148 -3.63 -5.82 5.52
CA THR A 148 -4.77 -6.55 4.96
C THR A 148 -6.00 -6.37 5.87
N PRO A 149 -7.21 -6.53 5.33
CA PRO A 149 -8.35 -6.96 6.14
C PRO A 149 -8.01 -8.25 6.90
N TRP A 150 -8.78 -8.54 7.96
CA TRP A 150 -8.70 -9.84 8.62
C TRP A 150 -9.25 -10.92 7.71
N ILE A 151 -8.42 -11.87 7.33
CA ILE A 151 -8.79 -12.99 6.47
C ILE A 151 -9.20 -14.16 7.35
N GLN A 152 -10.39 -14.68 7.09
CA GLN A 152 -10.92 -15.84 7.79
C GLN A 152 -10.29 -17.13 7.26
N VAL A 153 -9.81 -17.98 8.15
CA VAL A 153 -9.19 -19.28 7.83
C VAL A 153 -9.68 -20.34 8.83
N GLY A 154 -9.82 -21.59 8.37
CA GLY A 154 -10.39 -22.68 9.16
C GLY A 154 -11.76 -23.13 8.65
N PRO A 155 -12.53 -23.90 9.44
CA PRO A 155 -12.48 -24.05 10.89
C PRO A 155 -11.31 -24.89 11.44
N PHE A 156 -11.04 -24.68 12.73
CA PHE A 156 -10.09 -25.45 13.53
C PHE A 156 -10.80 -26.08 14.74
N SER A 157 -10.48 -27.34 15.04
CA SER A 157 -10.87 -27.99 16.30
C SER A 157 -9.64 -28.54 17.03
N GLY A 158 -9.82 -28.96 18.28
CA GLY A 158 -8.72 -29.42 19.13
C GLY A 158 -7.93 -30.59 18.54
N SER A 159 -8.61 -31.51 17.84
CA SER A 159 -8.02 -32.74 17.29
C SER A 159 -7.18 -32.49 16.03
N ASP A 160 -7.53 -31.49 15.23
CA ASP A 160 -6.85 -31.13 13.99
C ASP A 160 -5.87 -29.97 14.13
N MET A 161 -5.87 -29.27 15.27
CA MET A 161 -4.90 -28.22 15.54
C MET A 161 -3.50 -28.81 15.71
N SER A 162 -2.60 -28.39 14.85
CA SER A 162 -1.17 -28.72 14.92
C SER A 162 -0.34 -27.56 14.38
N VAL A 163 0.93 -27.51 14.78
CA VAL A 163 1.88 -26.51 14.27
C VAL A 163 1.96 -26.58 12.74
N LYS A 164 1.99 -27.80 12.19
CA LYS A 164 2.03 -28.02 10.74
C LYS A 164 0.79 -27.45 10.06
N ARG A 165 -0.40 -27.74 10.60
CA ARG A 165 -1.66 -27.23 10.03
C ARG A 165 -1.68 -25.70 10.08
N LEU A 166 -1.43 -25.11 11.25
CA LEU A 166 -1.48 -23.65 11.43
C LEU A 166 -0.51 -22.94 10.48
N ARG A 167 0.74 -23.40 10.39
CA ARG A 167 1.73 -22.86 9.45
C ARG A 167 1.27 -22.98 8.01
N SER A 168 0.77 -24.16 7.61
CA SER A 168 0.29 -24.39 6.25
C SER A 168 -0.83 -23.43 5.87
N GLU A 169 -1.81 -23.26 6.75
CA GLU A 169 -2.97 -22.38 6.53
C GLU A 169 -2.54 -20.91 6.41
N ILE A 170 -1.62 -20.45 7.27
CA ILE A 170 -1.06 -19.09 7.21
C ILE A 170 -0.29 -18.87 5.91
N THR A 171 0.56 -19.81 5.52
CA THR A 171 1.34 -19.71 4.27
C THR A 171 0.43 -19.72 3.05
N THR A 172 -0.57 -20.59 3.01
CA THR A 172 -1.54 -20.66 1.90
C THR A 172 -2.32 -19.35 1.80
N ALA A 173 -2.78 -18.79 2.93
CA ALA A 173 -3.49 -17.52 2.94
C ALA A 173 -2.59 -16.35 2.54
N ALA A 174 -1.31 -16.34 2.95
CA ALA A 174 -0.35 -15.32 2.53
C ALA A 174 -0.09 -15.36 1.01
N ALA A 175 -0.12 -16.55 0.39
CA ALA A 175 0.13 -16.74 -1.04
C ALA A 175 -0.98 -16.17 -1.95
N THR A 176 -2.17 -15.88 -1.40
CA THR A 176 -3.26 -15.24 -2.16
C THR A 176 -3.20 -13.71 -2.13
N LEU A 177 -2.29 -13.14 -1.33
CA LEU A 177 -2.13 -11.70 -1.22
C LEU A 177 -1.43 -11.13 -2.46
N PRO A 178 -1.79 -9.90 -2.90
CA PRO A 178 -1.16 -9.29 -4.06
C PRO A 178 0.34 -9.05 -3.81
N ALA A 179 1.16 -9.40 -4.79
CA ALA A 179 2.61 -9.19 -4.72
C ALA A 179 2.98 -7.71 -4.86
N GLU A 180 2.21 -6.96 -5.65
CA GLU A 180 2.45 -5.55 -5.97
C GLU A 180 1.48 -4.64 -5.19
N TYR A 181 1.76 -3.34 -5.17
CA TYR A 181 0.85 -2.33 -4.65
C TYR A 181 -0.04 -1.80 -5.78
N GLU A 182 -1.35 -1.86 -5.60
CA GLU A 182 -2.36 -1.47 -6.62
C GLU A 182 -3.03 -0.12 -6.32
N GLY A 183 -2.61 0.58 -5.25
CA GLY A 183 -3.20 1.85 -4.87
C GLY A 183 -2.65 3.06 -5.64
N PRO A 184 -3.22 4.26 -5.43
CA PRO A 184 -2.80 5.46 -6.14
C PRO A 184 -1.38 5.91 -5.74
N ILE A 185 -0.65 6.43 -6.73
CA ILE A 185 0.64 7.13 -6.59
C ILE A 185 0.33 8.64 -6.69
N GLU A 186 -0.26 9.20 -5.64
CA GLU A 186 -0.65 10.62 -5.56
C GLU A 186 0.04 11.35 -4.41
#